data_AF-A0AB38C549-F1
#
_entry.id   AF-A0AB38C549-F1
#
_cell.length_a   1.000
_cell.length_b   1.000
_cell.length_c   1.000
_cell.angle_alpha   90.00
_cell.angle_beta   90.00
_cell.angle_gamma   90.00
#
_symmetry.space_group_name_H-M   'P 1'
#
loop_
_entity.id
_entity.type
_entity.pdbx_description
1 polymer ?
#
loop_
_entity_poly.entity_id
_entity_poly.type
_entity_poly.pdbx_seq_one_letter_code
_entity_poly.pdbx_strand_id
1 'polypeptide(L)'
;MKILVALICRNKAICDAYIKHGSEIINKNCFPRSLREQVHLEPKFFNPGKEFESVESFLFREMEDWDGIVLLVEKDCMSDVQNVRSAFFIGQVEFAYLPNIQNVLSSYMSRLLKNFAFLLSKTMDAVGIQAAMLPLRNFKAEDMSRLNEICREMTLDNEFREDFAEQFAILMRRRGPKRRSKYPDLYFVDDDDRHFDFGDEQHALADSGPPHLVSCQIANRVRFGRQIDSRRHFNVTQGDKDKSQISGTFLDCHGQSIHVRATTHINMFSNDFS
;
A
#
# COMPACT_ATOMS: atom_id res chain seq x y z
N MET A 1 -6.55 16.29 -0.67
CA MET A 1 -6.39 14.84 -0.61
C MET A 1 -7.75 14.19 -0.38
N LYS A 2 -8.30 13.56 -1.39
CA LYS A 2 -9.54 12.79 -1.32
C LYS A 2 -9.21 11.38 -0.82
N ILE A 3 -9.88 10.92 0.23
CA ILE A 3 -9.71 9.58 0.81
C ILE A 3 -11.06 8.85 0.79
N LEU A 4 -11.07 7.70 0.12
CA LEU A 4 -12.16 6.74 0.23
C LEU A 4 -12.05 6.00 1.56
N VAL A 5 -13.15 5.96 2.31
CA VAL A 5 -13.26 5.17 3.54
C VAL A 5 -14.39 4.18 3.35
N ALA A 6 -14.04 2.92 3.07
CA ALA A 6 -15.01 1.90 2.72
C ALA A 6 -15.19 0.85 3.83
N LEU A 7 -16.45 0.45 4.05
CA LEU A 7 -16.80 -0.71 4.87
C LEU A 7 -17.10 -1.91 3.97
N ILE A 8 -16.37 -3.01 4.14
CA ILE A 8 -16.65 -4.29 3.48
C ILE A 8 -17.26 -5.24 4.52
N CYS A 9 -18.56 -5.51 4.40
CA CYS A 9 -19.31 -6.22 5.44
C CYS A 9 -20.54 -6.92 4.86
N ARG A 10 -20.85 -8.13 5.34
CA ARG A 10 -22.05 -8.88 4.94
C ARG A 10 -23.25 -8.57 5.84
N ASN A 11 -23.00 -8.17 7.09
CA ASN A 11 -24.04 -7.88 8.06
C ASN A 11 -24.86 -6.63 7.69
N LYS A 12 -26.13 -6.86 7.31
CA LYS A 12 -27.04 -5.79 6.89
C LYS A 12 -27.20 -4.68 7.94
N ALA A 13 -27.32 -5.00 9.22
CA ALA A 13 -27.53 -3.99 10.26
C ALA A 13 -26.33 -3.05 10.39
N ILE A 14 -25.12 -3.57 10.15
CA ILE A 14 -23.88 -2.80 10.18
C ILE A 14 -23.76 -1.93 8.93
N CYS A 15 -24.07 -2.47 7.75
CA CYS A 15 -24.15 -1.69 6.52
C CYS A 15 -25.16 -0.54 6.66
N ASP A 16 -26.38 -0.83 7.14
CA ASP A 16 -27.44 0.15 7.31
C ASP A 16 -27.02 1.26 8.30
N ALA A 17 -26.36 0.90 9.40
CA ALA A 17 -25.81 1.87 10.36
C ALA A 17 -24.71 2.74 9.73
N TYR A 18 -23.81 2.15 8.94
CA TYR A 18 -22.74 2.89 8.26
C TYR A 18 -23.27 3.85 7.20
N ILE A 19 -24.28 3.45 6.43
CA ILE A 19 -24.95 4.33 5.46
C ILE A 19 -25.63 5.49 6.17
N LYS A 20 -26.38 5.19 7.24
CA LYS A 20 -27.16 6.20 7.97
C LYS A 20 -26.28 7.19 8.74
N HIS A 21 -25.18 6.72 9.32
CA HIS A 21 -24.34 7.49 10.26
C HIS A 21 -22.90 7.69 9.77
N GLY A 22 -22.62 7.47 8.49
CA GLY A 22 -21.25 7.46 7.95
C GLY A 22 -20.47 8.75 8.22
N SER A 23 -21.11 9.91 8.13
CA SER A 23 -20.50 11.20 8.44
C SER A 23 -20.16 11.40 9.92
N GLU A 24 -20.85 10.70 10.83
CA GLU A 24 -20.57 10.71 12.27
C GLU A 24 -19.50 9.67 12.63
N ILE A 25 -19.50 8.52 11.94
CA ILE A 25 -18.53 7.43 12.11
C ILE A 25 -17.15 7.85 11.60
N ILE A 26 -17.10 8.57 10.48
CA ILE A 26 -15.87 9.00 9.82
C ILE A 26 -15.55 10.44 10.21
N ASN A 27 -14.58 10.59 11.11
CA ASN A 27 -14.27 11.89 11.68
C ASN A 27 -12.92 12.44 11.19
N LYS A 28 -12.93 13.58 10.49
CA LYS A 28 -11.71 14.28 10.05
C LYS A 28 -10.80 14.70 11.21
N ASN A 29 -11.31 14.79 12.44
CA ASN A 29 -10.51 15.09 13.62
C ASN A 29 -9.50 13.99 13.96
N CYS A 30 -9.60 12.81 13.33
CA CYS A 30 -8.57 11.78 13.37
C CYS A 30 -7.27 12.18 12.69
N PHE A 31 -7.30 13.19 11.81
CA PHE A 31 -6.12 13.73 11.15
C PHE A 31 -5.52 14.89 11.96
N PRO A 32 -4.18 15.04 11.93
CA PRO A 32 -3.50 16.19 12.53
C PRO A 32 -3.98 17.49 11.88
N ARG A 33 -3.92 18.59 12.64
CA ARG A 33 -4.45 19.89 12.21
C ARG A 33 -3.92 20.35 10.85
N SER A 34 -2.67 20.03 10.53
CA SER A 34 -2.03 20.35 9.25
C SER A 34 -2.71 19.68 8.05
N LEU A 35 -3.22 18.45 8.22
CA LEU A 35 -3.87 17.67 7.15
C LEU A 35 -5.40 17.80 7.19
N ARG A 36 -5.99 18.08 8.36
CA ARG A 36 -7.44 18.04 8.59
C ARG A 36 -8.28 18.83 7.57
N GLU A 37 -7.83 20.02 7.19
CA GLU A 37 -8.56 20.88 6.23
C GLU A 37 -8.24 20.54 4.77
N GLN A 38 -7.22 19.72 4.54
CA GLN A 38 -6.81 19.28 3.20
C GLN A 38 -7.40 17.89 2.85
N VAL A 39 -7.95 17.18 3.82
CA VAL A 39 -8.55 15.86 3.64
C VAL A 39 -10.05 15.94 3.42
N HIS A 40 -10.52 15.25 2.38
CA HIS A 40 -11.93 14.98 2.14
C HIS A 40 -12.15 13.48 2.31
N LEU A 41 -12.99 13.08 3.27
CA LEU A 41 -13.26 11.68 3.56
C LEU A 41 -14.63 11.31 3.01
N GLU A 42 -14.70 10.29 2.16
CA GLU A 42 -15.98 9.82 1.59
C GLU A 42 -16.32 8.40 2.10
N PRO A 43 -17.45 8.23 2.80
CA PRO A 43 -17.96 6.90 3.15
C PRO A 43 -18.44 6.15 1.91
N LYS A 44 -17.98 4.91 1.73
CA LYS A 44 -18.67 3.91 0.90
C LYS A 44 -18.83 2.60 1.64
N PHE A 45 -19.71 1.73 1.15
CA PHE A 45 -19.84 0.38 1.68
C PHE A 45 -19.95 -0.60 0.52
N PHE A 46 -19.60 -1.84 0.78
CA PHE A 46 -19.74 -2.93 -0.16
C PHE A 46 -20.14 -4.20 0.58
N ASN A 47 -21.14 -4.93 0.06
CA ASN A 47 -21.60 -6.19 0.64
C ASN A 47 -21.31 -7.35 -0.34
N PRO A 48 -20.24 -8.13 -0.12
CA PRO A 48 -19.87 -9.23 -1.01
C PRO A 48 -20.96 -10.30 -1.18
N GLY A 49 -21.92 -10.40 -0.26
CA GLY A 49 -23.02 -11.36 -0.34
C GLY A 49 -24.23 -10.89 -1.15
N LYS A 50 -24.24 -9.63 -1.62
CA LYS A 50 -25.37 -9.04 -2.36
C LYS A 50 -24.98 -8.45 -3.71
N GLU A 51 -23.73 -8.03 -3.85
CA GLU A 51 -23.25 -7.43 -5.08
C GLU A 51 -22.90 -8.51 -6.11
N PHE A 52 -23.11 -8.18 -7.40
CA PHE A 52 -22.75 -9.07 -8.51
C PHE A 52 -21.28 -8.93 -8.93
N GLU A 53 -20.65 -7.80 -8.61
CA GLU A 53 -19.24 -7.56 -8.89
C GLU A 53 -18.35 -8.06 -7.75
N SER A 54 -17.05 -8.26 -8.03
CA SER A 54 -16.07 -8.58 -6.99
C SER A 54 -15.65 -7.32 -6.22
N VAL A 55 -15.15 -7.50 -4.99
CA VAL A 55 -14.59 -6.37 -4.20
C VAL A 55 -13.41 -5.73 -4.95
N GLU A 56 -12.57 -6.51 -5.63
CA GLU A 56 -11.46 -5.98 -6.43
C GLU A 56 -11.94 -5.08 -7.56
N SER A 57 -12.99 -5.49 -8.28
CA SER A 57 -13.60 -4.71 -9.36
C SER A 57 -14.21 -3.41 -8.83
N PHE A 58 -14.90 -3.48 -7.70
CA PHE A 58 -15.42 -2.30 -7.00
C PHE A 58 -14.29 -1.32 -6.65
N LEU A 59 -13.23 -1.80 -5.97
CA LEU A 59 -12.11 -0.95 -5.56
C LEU A 59 -11.34 -0.37 -6.73
N PHE A 60 -11.17 -1.14 -7.82
CA PHE A 60 -10.48 -0.68 -9.02
C PHE A 60 -11.23 0.42 -9.76
N ARG A 61 -12.57 0.35 -9.82
CA ARG A 61 -13.37 1.44 -10.37
C ARG A 61 -13.25 2.70 -9.53
N GLU A 62 -13.30 2.54 -8.21
CA GLU A 62 -13.32 3.66 -7.28
C GLU A 62 -11.99 4.43 -7.27
N MET A 63 -10.86 3.72 -7.23
CA MET A 63 -9.55 4.29 -6.94
C MET A 63 -9.02 5.37 -7.90
N GLU A 64 -9.62 5.58 -9.07
CA GLU A 64 -9.15 6.59 -10.03
C GLU A 64 -9.27 8.02 -9.48
N ASP A 65 -10.27 8.27 -8.63
CA ASP A 65 -10.57 9.60 -8.08
C ASP A 65 -9.98 9.85 -6.67
N TRP A 66 -9.29 8.85 -6.10
CA TRP A 66 -8.88 8.85 -4.69
C TRP A 66 -7.37 8.87 -4.52
N ASP A 67 -6.88 9.84 -3.73
CA ASP A 67 -5.48 9.91 -3.32
C ASP A 67 -5.14 8.84 -2.26
N GLY A 68 -6.15 8.38 -1.51
CA GLY A 68 -6.00 7.35 -0.49
C GLY A 68 -7.27 6.52 -0.29
N ILE A 69 -7.09 5.27 0.15
CA ILE A 69 -8.15 4.28 0.30
C ILE A 69 -7.92 3.50 1.59
N VAL A 70 -8.88 3.61 2.50
CA VAL A 70 -8.90 2.95 3.80
C VAL A 70 -10.09 2.02 3.87
N LEU A 71 -9.86 0.77 4.24
CA LEU A 71 -10.89 -0.26 4.29
C LEU A 71 -11.07 -0.75 5.72
N LEU A 72 -12.30 -0.78 6.22
CA LEU A 72 -12.67 -1.58 7.38
C LEU A 72 -13.38 -2.83 6.87
N VAL A 73 -12.83 -4.00 7.19
CA VAL A 73 -13.27 -5.28 6.61
C VAL A 73 -13.70 -6.21 7.73
N GLU A 74 -14.92 -6.72 7.64
CA GLU A 74 -15.39 -7.80 8.50
C GLU A 74 -14.53 -9.05 8.27
N LYS A 75 -14.13 -9.74 9.35
CA LYS A 75 -13.24 -10.91 9.33
C LYS A 75 -13.65 -11.95 8.28
N ASP A 76 -14.95 -12.22 8.15
CA ASP A 76 -15.50 -13.21 7.20
C ASP A 76 -15.44 -12.74 5.74
N CYS A 77 -15.14 -11.46 5.50
CA CYS A 77 -14.93 -10.86 4.17
C CYS A 77 -13.44 -10.72 3.82
N MET A 78 -12.51 -11.16 4.68
CA MET A 78 -11.06 -10.99 4.43
C MET A 78 -10.57 -11.77 3.21
N SER A 79 -11.18 -12.91 2.89
CA SER A 79 -10.89 -13.65 1.66
C SER A 79 -11.23 -12.84 0.40
N ASP A 80 -12.24 -11.98 0.47
CA ASP A 80 -12.71 -11.16 -0.66
C ASP A 80 -11.71 -10.03 -1.01
N VAL A 81 -10.78 -9.69 -0.10
CA VAL A 81 -9.75 -8.64 -0.29
C VAL A 81 -8.32 -9.19 -0.30
N GLN A 82 -8.12 -10.52 -0.28
CA GLN A 82 -6.81 -11.11 -0.01
C GLN A 82 -5.74 -10.69 -1.03
N ASN A 83 -6.08 -10.60 -2.33
CA ASN A 83 -5.08 -10.34 -3.37
C ASN A 83 -4.68 -8.86 -3.43
N VAL A 84 -5.44 -7.97 -2.77
CA VAL A 84 -5.19 -6.53 -2.71
C VAL A 84 -4.78 -6.06 -1.32
N ARG A 85 -4.52 -7.01 -0.41
CA ARG A 85 -4.25 -6.72 1.01
C ARG A 85 -3.01 -5.84 1.24
N SER A 86 -1.96 -6.02 0.45
CA SER A 86 -0.75 -5.17 0.50
C SER A 86 -0.91 -3.81 -0.21
N ALA A 87 -2.01 -3.62 -0.95
CA ALA A 87 -2.27 -2.40 -1.69
C ALA A 87 -3.02 -1.37 -0.83
N PHE A 88 -4.03 -1.79 -0.07
CA PHE A 88 -4.87 -0.89 0.72
C PHE A 88 -4.49 -0.83 2.20
N PHE A 89 -4.97 0.18 2.93
CA PHE A 89 -4.84 0.25 4.39
C PHE A 89 -6.07 -0.39 5.02
N ILE A 90 -5.95 -1.66 5.43
CA ILE A 90 -7.09 -2.50 5.81
C ILE A 90 -7.08 -2.76 7.31
N GLY A 91 -8.17 -2.39 8.00
CA GLY A 91 -8.48 -2.81 9.35
C GLY A 91 -9.43 -4.00 9.36
N GLN A 92 -9.02 -5.11 9.94
CA GLN A 92 -9.86 -6.29 10.11
C GLN A 92 -10.64 -6.23 11.43
N VAL A 93 -11.94 -6.46 11.40
CA VAL A 93 -12.79 -6.43 12.59
C VAL A 93 -13.73 -7.63 12.66
N GLU A 94 -14.02 -8.05 13.88
CA GLU A 94 -15.05 -9.04 14.17
C GLU A 94 -16.19 -8.34 14.91
N PHE A 95 -17.39 -8.38 14.34
CA PHE A 95 -18.56 -7.76 14.92
C PHE A 95 -19.34 -8.78 15.74
N ALA A 96 -19.17 -8.77 17.06
CA ALA A 96 -20.05 -9.50 17.99
C ALA A 96 -21.45 -8.85 18.02
N TYR A 97 -22.42 -9.40 18.76
CA TYR A 97 -23.72 -8.74 18.94
C TYR A 97 -23.53 -7.33 19.54
N LEU A 98 -23.86 -6.28 18.77
CA LEU A 98 -23.60 -4.88 19.15
C LEU A 98 -24.90 -4.16 19.51
N PRO A 99 -25.17 -3.87 20.79
CA PRO A 99 -26.30 -3.00 21.16
C PRO A 99 -26.12 -1.55 20.67
N ASN A 100 -24.88 -1.12 20.37
CA ASN A 100 -24.57 0.19 19.82
C ASN A 100 -23.55 0.09 18.67
N ILE A 101 -24.04 -0.32 17.49
CA ILE A 101 -23.25 -0.49 16.28
C ILE A 101 -22.48 0.78 15.91
N GLN A 102 -23.13 1.95 16.02
CA GLN A 102 -22.52 3.22 15.65
C GLN A 102 -21.26 3.52 16.47
N ASN A 103 -21.34 3.46 17.80
CA ASN A 103 -20.18 3.76 18.65
C ASN A 103 -19.02 2.80 18.41
N VAL A 104 -19.33 1.53 18.17
CA VAL A 104 -18.33 0.50 17.87
C VAL A 104 -17.63 0.79 16.54
N LEU A 105 -18.40 1.08 15.48
CA LEU A 105 -17.85 1.48 14.17
C LEU A 105 -17.00 2.75 14.30
N SER A 106 -17.49 3.77 15.01
CA SER A 106 -16.75 5.02 15.25
C SER A 106 -15.43 4.78 15.96
N SER A 107 -15.39 3.85 16.92
CA SER A 107 -14.17 3.50 17.66
C SER A 107 -13.12 2.87 16.73
N TYR A 108 -13.50 1.83 15.98
CA TYR A 108 -12.59 1.18 15.03
C TYR A 108 -12.12 2.13 13.94
N MET A 109 -13.05 2.87 13.34
CA MET A 109 -12.72 3.78 12.24
C MET A 109 -11.85 4.95 12.72
N SER A 110 -12.11 5.48 13.92
CA SER A 110 -11.24 6.51 14.50
C SER A 110 -9.81 6.01 14.70
N ARG A 111 -9.63 4.77 15.16
CA ARG A 111 -8.29 4.20 15.32
C ARG A 111 -7.60 4.01 13.97
N LEU A 112 -8.31 3.38 13.03
CA LEU A 112 -7.80 3.12 11.68
C LEU A 112 -7.37 4.42 10.98
N LEU A 113 -8.21 5.45 11.01
CA LEU A 113 -7.90 6.74 10.37
C LEU A 113 -6.74 7.47 11.05
N LYS A 114 -6.60 7.40 12.37
CA LYS A 114 -5.44 7.98 13.06
C LYS A 114 -4.14 7.26 12.69
N ASN A 115 -4.20 5.93 12.56
CA ASN A 115 -3.05 5.12 12.15
C ASN A 115 -2.69 5.37 10.68
N PHE A 116 -3.68 5.49 9.80
CA PHE A 116 -3.48 5.88 8.42
C PHE A 116 -2.90 7.30 8.29
N ALA A 117 -3.43 8.28 9.02
CA ALA A 117 -2.92 9.64 9.04
C ALA A 117 -1.45 9.70 9.49
N PHE A 118 -1.07 8.84 10.44
CA PHE A 118 0.31 8.68 10.86
C PHE A 118 1.19 8.12 9.74
N LEU A 119 0.77 7.02 9.10
CA LEU A 119 1.48 6.44 7.95
C LEU A 119 1.70 7.48 6.83
N LEU A 120 0.66 8.24 6.50
CA LEU A 120 0.76 9.31 5.50
C LEU A 120 1.81 10.36 5.92
N SER A 121 1.79 10.80 7.18
CA SER A 121 2.77 11.79 7.66
C SER A 121 4.23 11.34 7.53
N LYS A 122 4.48 10.03 7.49
CA LYS A 122 5.82 9.43 7.34
C LYS A 122 6.20 9.15 5.89
N THR A 123 5.21 8.98 5.01
CA THR A 123 5.43 8.59 3.62
C THR A 123 5.19 9.73 2.65
N MET A 124 4.74 10.91 3.09
CA MET A 124 4.35 12.03 2.21
C MET A 124 5.50 12.71 1.48
N ASP A 125 6.72 12.66 2.00
CA ASP A 125 7.88 13.25 1.33
C ASP A 125 8.38 12.35 0.19
N ALA A 126 9.21 12.90 -0.70
CA ALA A 126 9.66 12.20 -1.90
C ALA A 126 10.35 10.86 -1.57
N VAL A 127 11.13 10.83 -0.48
CA VAL A 127 11.88 9.64 -0.08
C VAL A 127 10.96 8.59 0.54
N GLY A 128 10.01 9.01 1.38
CA GLY A 128 9.06 8.09 1.97
C GLY A 128 8.11 7.46 0.95
N ILE A 129 7.76 8.19 -0.12
CA ILE A 129 7.04 7.63 -1.27
C ILE A 129 7.88 6.53 -1.92
N GLN A 130 9.17 6.80 -2.18
CA GLN A 130 10.08 5.81 -2.78
C GLN A 130 10.19 4.55 -1.92
N ALA A 131 10.38 4.70 -0.60
CA ALA A 131 10.45 3.57 0.32
C ALA A 131 9.17 2.73 0.29
N ALA A 132 7.99 3.38 0.28
CA ALA A 132 6.72 2.67 0.18
C ALA A 132 6.58 1.91 -1.15
N MET A 133 7.06 2.50 -2.25
CA MET A 133 6.95 1.94 -3.61
C MET A 133 7.90 0.76 -3.90
N LEU A 134 8.79 0.39 -2.98
CA LEU A 134 9.71 -0.73 -3.20
C LEU A 134 8.96 -2.02 -3.57
N PRO A 135 9.44 -2.78 -4.56
CA PRO A 135 8.80 -4.00 -5.05
C PRO A 135 8.86 -5.09 -3.98
N LEU A 136 7.71 -5.46 -3.41
CA LEU A 136 7.63 -6.31 -2.21
C LEU A 136 8.19 -7.71 -2.40
N ARG A 137 8.22 -8.25 -3.62
CA ARG A 137 8.73 -9.60 -3.90
C ARG A 137 10.21 -9.60 -4.27
N ASN A 138 10.69 -8.53 -4.89
CA ASN A 138 12.04 -8.46 -5.44
C ASN A 138 13.02 -7.65 -4.59
N PHE A 139 12.56 -6.70 -3.77
CA PHE A 139 13.40 -6.01 -2.80
C PHE A 139 13.67 -6.93 -1.60
N LYS A 140 14.84 -7.58 -1.59
CA LYS A 140 15.19 -8.57 -0.55
C LYS A 140 15.64 -7.88 0.74
N ALA A 141 14.71 -7.69 1.66
CA ALA A 141 15.00 -7.08 2.95
C ALA A 141 14.00 -7.56 4.01
N GLU A 142 14.51 -8.06 5.14
CA GLU A 142 13.67 -8.47 6.29
C GLU A 142 12.84 -7.29 6.81
N ASP A 143 13.43 -6.11 6.88
CA ASP A 143 12.78 -4.88 7.32
C ASP A 143 11.65 -4.40 6.40
N MET A 144 11.79 -4.58 5.08
CA MET A 144 10.68 -4.30 4.15
C MET A 144 9.55 -5.33 4.29
N SER A 145 9.92 -6.60 4.47
CA SER A 145 8.96 -7.68 4.70
C SER A 145 8.16 -7.45 5.99
N ARG A 146 8.85 -7.05 7.07
CA ARG A 146 8.23 -6.70 8.35
C ARG A 146 7.37 -5.44 8.27
N LEU A 147 7.81 -4.42 7.53
CA LEU A 147 7.01 -3.21 7.31
C LEU A 147 5.69 -3.55 6.59
N ASN A 148 5.75 -4.39 5.55
CA ASN A 148 4.57 -4.86 4.85
C ASN A 148 3.65 -5.69 5.75
N GLU A 149 4.19 -6.52 6.64
CA GLU A 149 3.40 -7.26 7.64
C GLU A 149 2.66 -6.32 8.60
N ILE A 150 3.35 -5.32 9.18
CA ILE A 150 2.74 -4.32 10.07
C ILE A 150 1.57 -3.62 9.36
N CYS A 151 1.76 -3.18 8.11
CA CYS A 151 0.71 -2.53 7.32
C CYS A 151 -0.45 -3.45 6.93
N ARG A 152 -0.25 -4.78 6.93
CA ARG A 152 -1.28 -5.75 6.54
C ARG A 152 -2.09 -6.31 7.71
N GLU A 153 -1.45 -6.44 8.86
CA GLU A 153 -1.99 -7.21 9.99
C GLU A 153 -2.27 -6.33 11.22
N MET A 154 -1.53 -5.23 11.41
CA MET A 154 -1.50 -4.49 12.69
C MET A 154 -2.16 -3.10 12.62
N THR A 155 -2.89 -2.78 11.55
CA THR A 155 -3.42 -1.42 11.29
C THR A 155 -4.39 -0.90 12.36
N LEU A 156 -5.00 -1.81 13.14
CA LEU A 156 -5.90 -1.51 14.25
C LEU A 156 -5.27 -1.72 15.63
N ASP A 157 -3.98 -2.07 15.69
CA ASP A 157 -3.27 -2.24 16.95
C ASP A 157 -2.95 -0.88 17.57
N ASN A 158 -2.78 -0.84 18.89
CA ASN A 158 -2.46 0.41 19.59
C ASN A 158 -1.01 0.82 19.33
N GLU A 159 -0.14 -0.18 19.16
CA GLU A 159 1.30 -0.11 18.98
C GLU A 159 1.70 0.18 17.53
N PHE A 160 0.76 0.10 16.56
CA PHE A 160 0.99 0.28 15.12
C PHE A 160 1.93 1.44 14.79
N ARG A 161 1.74 2.61 15.41
CA ARG A 161 2.52 3.82 15.08
C ARG A 161 3.96 3.71 15.54
N GLU A 162 4.19 3.07 16.67
CA GLU A 162 5.53 2.84 17.21
C GLU A 162 6.24 1.80 16.34
N ASP A 163 5.61 0.65 16.12
CA ASP A 163 6.15 -0.44 15.30
C ASP A 163 6.44 0.02 13.86
N PHE A 164 5.50 0.73 13.24
CA PHE A 164 5.70 1.30 11.90
C PHE A 164 6.86 2.29 11.89
N ALA A 165 6.95 3.20 12.87
CA ALA A 165 8.00 4.22 12.88
C ALA A 165 9.38 3.63 13.07
N GLU A 166 9.53 2.66 13.96
CA GLU A 166 10.77 1.94 14.18
C GLU A 166 11.18 1.19 12.91
N GLN A 167 10.27 0.39 12.35
CA GLN A 167 10.56 -0.43 11.18
C GLN A 167 10.85 0.42 9.94
N PHE A 168 10.11 1.50 9.75
CA PHE A 168 10.34 2.45 8.67
C PHE A 168 11.69 3.15 8.83
N ALA A 169 12.08 3.53 10.04
CA ALA A 169 13.40 4.12 10.28
C ALA A 169 14.55 3.15 9.96
N ILE A 170 14.36 1.85 10.20
CA ILE A 170 15.33 0.81 9.80
C ILE A 170 15.43 0.74 8.28
N LEU A 171 14.30 0.66 7.56
CA LEU A 171 14.26 0.65 6.09
C LEU A 171 14.97 1.88 5.49
N MET A 172 14.74 3.05 6.07
CA MET A 172 15.36 4.29 5.61
C MET A 172 16.90 4.30 5.75
N ARG A 173 17.48 3.49 6.65
CA ARG A 173 18.95 3.34 6.77
C ARG A 173 19.57 2.53 5.65
N ARG A 174 18.78 1.78 4.88
CA ARG A 174 19.24 1.11 3.65
C ARG A 174 19.48 2.08 2.50
N ARG A 175 19.05 3.33 2.67
CA ARG A 175 19.28 4.37 1.67
C ARG A 175 20.72 4.84 1.75
N GLY A 176 21.48 4.56 0.70
CA GLY A 176 22.90 4.82 0.67
C GLY A 176 23.43 5.09 -0.74
N PRO A 177 24.63 5.67 -0.83
CA PRO A 177 25.28 5.91 -2.11
C PRO A 177 25.94 4.63 -2.64
N LYS A 178 25.90 4.41 -3.95
CA LYS A 178 26.71 3.35 -4.63
C LYS A 178 28.22 3.52 -4.41
N ARG A 179 28.69 4.76 -4.22
CA ARG A 179 30.10 5.09 -3.99
C ARG A 179 30.23 6.29 -3.07
N ARG A 180 31.32 6.34 -2.28
CA ARG A 180 31.71 7.56 -1.56
C ARG A 180 32.12 8.65 -2.57
N SER A 181 31.20 9.55 -2.91
CA SER A 181 31.42 10.70 -3.80
C SER A 181 30.96 12.00 -3.13
N LYS A 182 31.33 13.17 -3.71
CA LYS A 182 30.89 14.49 -3.21
C LYS A 182 29.41 14.78 -3.47
N TYR A 183 28.79 14.10 -4.44
CA TYR A 183 27.37 14.21 -4.79
C TYR A 183 26.86 12.83 -5.17
N PRO A 184 26.70 11.91 -4.22
CA PRO A 184 26.28 10.58 -4.59
C PRO A 184 24.76 10.53 -4.61
N ASP A 185 24.22 10.09 -5.75
CA ASP A 185 22.83 9.65 -5.83
C ASP A 185 22.59 8.56 -4.77
N LEU A 186 21.40 8.59 -4.17
CA LEU A 186 21.05 7.71 -3.05
C LEU A 186 20.05 6.67 -3.52
N TYR A 187 20.37 5.40 -3.27
CA TYR A 187 19.61 4.24 -3.68
C TYR A 187 19.14 3.48 -2.46
N PHE A 188 18.03 2.76 -2.57
CA PHE A 188 17.72 1.71 -1.60
C PHE A 188 18.51 0.45 -1.97
N VAL A 189 19.17 -0.15 -0.99
CA VAL A 189 20.00 -1.34 -1.18
C VAL A 189 19.41 -2.54 -0.46
N ASP A 190 19.22 -3.63 -1.17
CA ASP A 190 18.70 -4.88 -0.61
C ASP A 190 19.83 -5.81 -0.11
N ASP A 191 19.47 -6.93 0.49
CA ASP A 191 20.41 -7.90 1.07
C ASP A 191 21.25 -8.65 0.02
N ASP A 192 20.81 -8.63 -1.25
CA ASP A 192 21.53 -9.19 -2.40
C ASP A 192 22.49 -8.15 -3.02
N ASP A 193 22.72 -7.00 -2.37
CA ASP A 193 23.53 -5.86 -2.86
C ASP A 193 22.99 -5.27 -4.18
N ARG A 194 21.66 -5.34 -4.38
CA ARG A 194 20.98 -4.69 -5.50
C ARG A 194 20.59 -3.29 -5.12
N HIS A 195 20.87 -2.37 -6.04
CA HIS A 195 20.61 -0.96 -5.88
C HIS A 195 19.35 -0.59 -6.67
N PHE A 196 18.36 -0.05 -5.97
CA PHE A 196 17.09 0.39 -6.50
C PHE A 196 17.13 1.91 -6.66
N ASP A 197 17.32 2.35 -7.90
CA ASP A 197 17.30 3.76 -8.28
C ASP A 197 15.91 4.17 -8.74
N PHE A 198 15.31 5.17 -8.11
CA PHE A 198 13.95 5.56 -8.46
C PHE A 198 13.96 6.42 -9.73
N GLY A 199 13.72 5.78 -10.88
CA GLY A 199 13.82 6.40 -12.18
C GLY A 199 12.90 7.61 -12.34
N ASP A 200 13.38 8.63 -13.03
CA ASP A 200 12.61 9.81 -13.42
C ASP A 200 11.82 9.58 -14.73
N GLU A 201 12.05 8.45 -15.40
CA GLU A 201 11.37 8.08 -16.64
C GLU A 201 9.90 7.74 -16.38
N GLN A 202 8.99 8.45 -17.07
CA GLN A 202 7.54 8.21 -17.04
C GLN A 202 7.03 7.48 -18.31
N HIS A 203 7.90 6.73 -18.97
CA HIS A 203 7.64 6.22 -20.33
C HIS A 203 7.09 4.79 -20.38
N ALA A 204 7.01 4.10 -19.24
CA ALA A 204 6.60 2.71 -19.20
C ALA A 204 5.34 2.55 -18.33
N LEU A 205 4.33 1.87 -18.89
CA LEU A 205 3.18 1.37 -18.14
C LEU A 205 3.46 -0.10 -17.83
N ALA A 206 3.11 -0.55 -16.63
CA ALA A 206 3.04 -1.98 -16.39
C ALA A 206 1.99 -2.62 -17.32
N ASP A 207 2.25 -3.83 -17.78
CA ASP A 207 1.34 -4.55 -18.66
C ASP A 207 -0.06 -4.69 -18.03
N SER A 208 -1.09 -4.59 -18.88
CA SER A 208 -2.49 -4.68 -18.50
C SER A 208 -3.25 -5.59 -19.48
N GLY A 209 -4.34 -6.21 -18.99
CA GLY A 209 -5.06 -7.26 -19.72
C GLY A 209 -4.50 -8.66 -19.48
N PRO A 210 -5.15 -9.73 -19.97
CA PRO A 210 -4.73 -11.11 -19.73
C PRO A 210 -3.25 -11.32 -20.09
N PRO A 211 -2.44 -11.95 -19.20
CA PRO A 211 -2.84 -12.70 -18.02
C PRO A 211 -3.00 -11.88 -16.72
N HIS A 212 -2.80 -10.56 -16.74
CA HIS A 212 -2.86 -9.71 -15.54
C HIS A 212 -4.27 -9.54 -14.99
N LEU A 213 -4.40 -9.74 -13.67
CA LEU A 213 -5.64 -9.56 -12.94
C LEU A 213 -5.85 -8.08 -12.55
N VAL A 214 -7.05 -7.74 -12.10
CA VAL A 214 -7.37 -6.43 -11.55
C VAL A 214 -6.45 -6.09 -10.37
N SER A 215 -6.15 -7.07 -9.51
CA SER A 215 -5.20 -6.94 -8.40
C SER A 215 -3.78 -6.54 -8.83
N CYS A 216 -3.30 -6.99 -9.99
CA CYS A 216 -1.99 -6.58 -10.55
C CYS A 216 -1.97 -5.07 -10.87
N GLN A 217 -3.09 -4.55 -11.39
CA GLN A 217 -3.24 -3.13 -11.73
C GLN A 217 -3.40 -2.28 -10.47
N ILE A 218 -4.18 -2.75 -9.49
CA ILE A 218 -4.31 -2.11 -8.17
C ILE A 218 -2.93 -2.00 -7.51
N ALA A 219 -2.16 -3.10 -7.47
CA ALA A 219 -0.85 -3.13 -6.82
C ALA A 219 0.19 -2.20 -7.48
N ASN A 220 -0.02 -1.81 -8.74
CA ASN A 220 0.85 -0.84 -9.42
C ASN A 220 0.44 0.62 -9.17
N ARG A 221 -0.77 0.85 -8.67
CA ARG A 221 -1.36 2.18 -8.52
C ARG A 221 -1.59 2.56 -7.05
N VAL A 222 -1.61 1.60 -6.13
CA VAL A 222 -1.85 1.84 -4.70
C VAL A 222 -0.93 0.97 -3.84
N ARG A 223 -0.40 1.58 -2.78
CA ARG A 223 0.41 0.91 -1.77
C ARG A 223 0.06 1.42 -0.38
N PHE A 224 -0.18 0.50 0.56
CA PHE A 224 -0.59 0.79 1.94
C PHE A 224 -1.71 1.83 2.06
N GLY A 225 -2.67 1.79 1.13
CA GLY A 225 -3.82 2.69 1.09
C GLY A 225 -3.55 4.06 0.47
N ARG A 226 -2.39 4.28 -0.16
CA ARG A 226 -2.07 5.52 -0.85
C ARG A 226 -1.86 5.30 -2.34
N GLN A 227 -2.38 6.22 -3.16
CA GLN A 227 -2.10 6.22 -4.59
C GLN A 227 -0.62 6.52 -4.85
N ILE A 228 -0.02 5.76 -5.77
CA ILE A 228 1.36 5.88 -6.20
C ILE A 228 1.41 6.15 -7.71
N ASP A 229 2.52 6.73 -8.18
CA ASP A 229 2.70 6.99 -9.60
C ASP A 229 3.04 5.68 -10.34
N SER A 230 2.01 5.08 -10.94
CA SER A 230 2.10 3.83 -11.70
C SER A 230 2.99 3.86 -12.95
N ARG A 231 3.49 5.04 -13.34
CA ARG A 231 4.39 5.23 -14.49
C ARG A 231 5.86 5.21 -14.09
N ARG A 232 6.14 5.26 -12.78
CA ARG A 232 7.49 5.22 -12.24
C ARG A 232 7.88 3.81 -11.86
N HIS A 233 9.16 3.53 -11.98
CA HIS A 233 9.78 2.25 -11.67
C HIS A 233 11.16 2.48 -11.05
N PHE A 234 11.73 1.42 -10.52
CA PHE A 234 13.12 1.40 -10.10
C PHE A 234 14.01 0.84 -11.20
N ASN A 235 15.12 1.50 -11.47
CA ASN A 235 16.23 0.94 -12.23
C ASN A 235 17.07 0.12 -11.27
N VAL A 236 16.96 -1.21 -11.37
CA VAL A 236 17.63 -2.15 -10.47
C VAL A 236 18.96 -2.57 -11.09
N THR A 237 20.04 -2.42 -10.31
CA THR A 237 21.42 -2.72 -10.72
C THR A 237 22.12 -3.54 -9.65
N GLN A 238 23.17 -4.28 -10.02
CA GLN A 238 23.94 -5.10 -9.08
C GLN A 238 25.20 -4.36 -8.63
N GLY A 239 25.43 -4.24 -7.31
CA GLY A 239 26.67 -3.74 -6.70
C GLY A 239 27.15 -2.33 -7.12
N ASP A 240 28.36 -1.99 -6.67
CA ASP A 240 28.93 -0.63 -6.74
C ASP A 240 29.65 -0.28 -8.07
N LYS A 241 29.74 -1.21 -9.03
CA LYS A 241 30.59 -1.08 -10.23
C LYS A 241 29.76 -0.72 -11.46
N ASP A 242 30.19 0.27 -12.24
CA ASP A 242 29.49 0.72 -13.47
C ASP A 242 29.51 -0.32 -14.62
N LYS A 243 30.04 -1.53 -14.35
CA LYS A 243 30.15 -2.65 -15.29
C LYS A 243 29.53 -3.95 -14.76
N SER A 244 28.96 -3.97 -13.55
CA SER A 244 28.25 -5.16 -13.09
C SER A 244 26.94 -5.27 -13.84
N GLN A 245 26.80 -6.36 -14.59
CA GLN A 245 25.53 -6.73 -15.16
C GLN A 245 24.66 -7.36 -14.08
N ILE A 246 23.38 -7.05 -14.10
CA ILE A 246 22.38 -7.74 -13.29
C ILE A 246 21.83 -8.92 -14.10
N SER A 247 21.71 -10.06 -13.44
CA SER A 247 21.11 -11.28 -13.98
C SER A 247 20.63 -12.15 -12.83
N GLY A 248 19.74 -13.10 -13.11
CA GLY A 248 19.25 -14.04 -12.10
C GLY A 248 17.77 -14.32 -12.25
N THR A 249 17.18 -14.76 -11.14
CA THR A 249 15.76 -15.08 -11.07
C THR A 249 15.03 -14.02 -10.27
N PHE A 250 14.03 -13.42 -10.89
CA PHE A 250 13.15 -12.41 -10.30
C PHE A 250 11.72 -12.95 -10.26
N LEU A 251 10.87 -12.33 -9.45
CA LEU A 251 9.46 -12.68 -9.38
C LEU A 251 8.65 -11.64 -10.13
N ASP A 252 7.72 -12.08 -10.97
CA ASP A 252 6.78 -11.18 -11.63
C ASP A 252 5.62 -10.78 -10.69
N CYS A 253 4.70 -9.98 -11.21
CA CYS A 253 3.52 -9.53 -10.45
C CYS A 253 2.57 -10.67 -10.01
N HIS A 254 2.69 -11.87 -10.60
CA HIS A 254 1.97 -13.10 -10.24
C HIS A 254 2.77 -14.01 -9.30
N GLY A 255 4.01 -13.64 -8.98
CA GLY A 255 4.93 -14.47 -8.19
C GLY A 255 5.59 -15.60 -9.00
N GLN A 256 5.53 -15.56 -10.33
CA GLN A 256 6.22 -16.49 -11.20
C GLN A 256 7.68 -16.09 -11.35
N SER A 257 8.56 -17.08 -11.39
CA SER A 257 10.00 -16.86 -11.60
C SER A 257 10.30 -16.49 -13.05
N ILE A 258 10.87 -15.32 -13.27
CA ILE A 258 11.42 -14.86 -14.55
C ILE A 258 12.94 -14.93 -14.47
N HIS A 259 13.55 -15.55 -15.48
CA HIS A 259 15.01 -15.55 -15.61
C HIS A 259 15.47 -14.40 -16.50
N VAL A 260 16.22 -13.47 -15.92
CA VAL A 260 16.78 -12.31 -16.63
C VAL A 260 18.24 -12.58 -16.97
N ARG A 261 18.55 -12.50 -18.27
CA ARG A 261 19.94 -12.56 -18.77
C ARG A 261 20.70 -11.29 -18.39
N ALA A 262 22.04 -11.39 -18.42
CA ALA A 262 22.92 -10.29 -18.07
C ALA A 262 22.61 -9.00 -18.86
N THR A 263 22.17 -7.98 -18.14
CA THR A 263 21.81 -6.65 -18.66
C THR A 263 22.39 -5.56 -17.76
N THR A 264 22.35 -4.29 -18.19
CA THR A 264 22.87 -3.17 -17.41
C THR A 264 21.97 -2.78 -16.24
N HIS A 265 20.65 -2.95 -16.40
CA HIS A 265 19.64 -2.71 -15.38
C HIS A 265 18.34 -3.45 -15.71
N ILE A 266 17.46 -3.57 -14.72
CA ILE A 266 16.09 -4.08 -14.85
C ILE A 266 15.14 -2.97 -14.42
N ASN A 267 14.11 -2.70 -15.22
CA ASN A 267 13.06 -1.76 -14.87
C ASN A 267 12.03 -2.48 -14.00
N MET A 268 11.91 -2.11 -12.74
CA MET A 268 11.08 -2.83 -11.78
C MET A 268 10.00 -1.94 -11.19
N PHE A 269 8.75 -2.27 -11.49
CA PHE A 269 7.60 -1.53 -11.01
C PHE A 269 7.24 -1.91 -9.56
N SER A 270 6.42 -1.07 -8.93
CA SER A 270 5.98 -1.28 -7.54
C SER A 270 5.18 -2.57 -7.35
N ASN A 271 4.55 -3.09 -8.41
CA ASN A 271 3.81 -4.34 -8.39
C ASN A 271 4.67 -5.58 -8.72
N ASP A 272 6.00 -5.44 -8.78
CA ASP A 272 6.97 -6.47 -9.16
C ASP A 272 6.98 -6.83 -10.65
N PHE A 273 6.31 -6.07 -11.52
CA PHE A 273 6.50 -6.23 -12.97
C PHE A 273 7.92 -5.78 -13.37
N SER A 274 8.62 -6.60 -14.16
CA SER A 274 10.02 -6.41 -14.54
C SER A 274 10.33 -6.91 -15.94
#